data_AF-A0A9N9KCE3-F1
#
_entry.id   AF-A0A9N9KCE3-F1
#
_cell.length_a   1.000
_cell.length_b   1.000
_cell.length_c   1.000
_cell.angle_alpha   90.00
_cell.angle_beta   90.00
_cell.angle_gamma   90.00
#
_symmetry.space_group_name_H-M   'P 1'
#
loop_
_entity.id
_entity.type
_entity.pdbx_description
1 polymer ?
#
loop_
_entity_poly.entity_id
_entity_poly.type
_entity_poly.pdbx_seq_one_letter_code
_entity_poly.pdbx_strand_id
1 'polypeptide(L)' 'LLISSLIECNIIRADLPDPQSEPVLYDLVCTHQVHQCHPDKCNGPPLPGEQCNKKFSAPLSAYTYLDPSSL' A
#
# COMPACT_ATOMS: atom_id res chain seq x y z
N LEU A 1 20.74 8.53 -2.21
CA LEU A 1 19.79 9.30 -3.05
C LEU A 1 18.70 9.84 -2.14
N LEU A 2 18.29 11.10 -2.30
CA LEU A 2 17.17 11.64 -1.54
C LEU A 2 15.87 10.96 -2.00
N ILE A 3 14.91 10.77 -1.08
CA ILE A 3 13.60 10.16 -1.39
C ILE A 3 12.91 10.90 -2.53
N SER A 4 12.97 12.23 -2.53
CA SER A 4 12.43 13.07 -3.60
C SER A 4 12.99 12.71 -4.97
N SER A 5 14.32 12.54 -5.09
CA SER A 5 14.94 12.15 -6.35
C SER A 5 14.54 10.75 -6.81
N LEU A 6 14.31 9.81 -5.88
CA LEU A 6 13.82 8.48 -6.23
C LEU A 6 12.39 8.51 -6.76
N ILE A 7 11.55 9.41 -6.23
CA ILE A 7 10.17 9.63 -6.71
C ILE A 7 10.20 10.31 -8.08
N GLU A 8 11.00 11.37 -8.25
CA GLU A 8 11.13 12.10 -9.52
C GLU A 8 11.64 11.21 -10.66
N CYS A 9 12.58 10.29 -10.37
CA CYS A 9 13.06 9.31 -11.33
C CYS A 9 12.13 8.11 -11.50
N ASN A 10 10.96 8.09 -10.84
CA ASN A 10 10.00 6.99 -10.87
C ASN A 10 10.60 5.62 -10.44
N ILE A 11 11.66 5.64 -9.62
CA ILE A 11 12.29 4.45 -9.04
C ILE A 11 11.42 3.91 -7.91
N ILE A 12 10.82 4.82 -7.13
CA ILE A 12 9.81 4.51 -6.13
C ILE A 12 8.57 5.33 -6.40
N ARG A 13 7.40 4.74 -6.19
CA ARG A 13 6.10 5.36 -6.36
C ARG A 13 5.30 5.21 -5.07
N ALA A 14 4.50 6.22 -4.75
CA ALA A 14 3.62 6.25 -3.57
C ALA A 14 2.15 6.47 -3.95
N ASP A 15 1.85 6.45 -5.25
CA ASP A 15 0.52 6.52 -5.83
C ASP A 15 -0.04 5.12 -6.12
N LEU A 16 -1.37 5.03 -6.24
CA LEU A 16 -2.03 3.80 -6.68
C LEU A 16 -1.89 3.72 -8.22
N PRO A 17 -1.44 2.59 -8.80
CA PRO A 17 -1.35 2.43 -10.25
C PRO A 17 -2.71 2.68 -10.92
N ASP A 18 -2.72 3.06 -12.20
CA ASP A 18 -3.98 3.20 -12.93
C ASP A 18 -4.54 1.82 -13.30
N PRO A 19 -5.81 1.51 -12.99
CA PRO A 19 -6.38 0.18 -13.23
C PRO A 19 -6.61 -0.15 -14.71
N GLN A 20 -6.56 0.83 -15.62
CA GLN A 20 -6.71 0.61 -17.07
C GLN A 20 -5.36 0.47 -17.76
N SER A 21 -4.38 1.34 -17.46
CA SER A 21 -3.06 1.29 -18.08
C SER A 21 -2.08 0.34 -17.40
N GLU A 22 -2.25 0.08 -16.10
CA GLU A 22 -1.37 -0.77 -15.28
C GLU A 22 -2.15 -1.84 -14.47
N PRO A 23 -3.06 -2.63 -15.09
CA PRO A 23 -4.00 -3.49 -14.36
C PRO A 23 -3.34 -4.54 -13.47
N VAL A 24 -2.25 -5.16 -13.93
CA VAL A 24 -1.52 -6.18 -13.16
C VAL A 24 -0.86 -5.58 -11.92
N LEU A 25 -0.24 -4.40 -12.08
CA LEU A 25 0.40 -3.72 -10.95
C LEU A 25 -0.65 -3.19 -9.98
N TYR A 26 -1.77 -2.67 -10.49
CA TYR A 26 -2.91 -2.27 -9.68
C TYR A 26 -3.42 -3.41 -8.80
N ASP A 27 -3.63 -4.61 -9.38
CA ASP A 27 -4.11 -5.77 -8.63
C ASP A 27 -3.10 -6.24 -7.58
N LEU A 28 -1.79 -6.28 -7.91
CA LEU A 28 -0.74 -6.63 -6.95
C LEU A 28 -0.70 -5.64 -5.77
N VAL A 29 -0.77 -4.34 -6.06
CA VAL A 29 -0.79 -3.30 -5.02
C VAL A 29 -2.06 -3.42 -4.18
N CYS A 30 -3.24 -3.54 -4.78
CA CYS A 30 -4.48 -3.73 -4.02
C CYS A 30 -4.47 -5.00 -3.14
N THR A 31 -3.83 -6.06 -3.61
CA THR A 31 -3.80 -7.36 -2.91
C THR A 31 -2.80 -7.39 -1.76
N HIS A 32 -1.66 -6.70 -1.88
CA HIS A 32 -0.54 -6.85 -0.96
C HIS A 32 -0.16 -5.57 -0.20
N GLN A 33 -0.68 -4.41 -0.61
CA GLN A 33 -0.35 -3.16 0.05
C GLN A 33 -0.90 -3.13 1.47
N VAL A 34 0.02 -2.93 2.40
CA VAL A 34 -0.30 -2.64 3.80
C VAL A 34 -0.64 -1.16 3.89
N HIS A 35 -1.83 -0.84 4.40
CA HIS A 35 -2.36 0.51 4.38
C HIS A 35 -2.82 0.96 5.77
N GLN A 36 -2.46 2.19 6.13
CA GLN A 36 -3.06 2.91 7.25
C GLN A 36 -4.17 3.83 6.75
N CYS A 37 -5.40 3.54 7.14
CA CYS A 37 -6.56 4.32 6.74
C CYS A 37 -6.44 5.76 7.23
N HIS A 38 -6.62 6.70 6.29
CA HIS A 38 -6.70 8.12 6.60
C HIS A 38 -8.17 8.56 6.65
N PRO A 39 -8.60 9.34 7.65
CA PRO A 39 -9.98 9.84 7.76
C PRO A 39 -10.50 10.43 6.44
N ASP A 40 -9.74 11.36 5.84
CA ASP A 40 -10.17 12.08 4.63
C ASP A 40 -10.16 11.24 3.34
N LYS A 41 -9.40 10.13 3.29
CA LYS A 41 -9.27 9.31 2.07
C LYS A 41 -10.10 8.03 2.12
N CYS A 42 -10.33 7.52 3.32
CA CYS A 42 -10.90 6.20 3.57
C CYS A 42 -12.21 6.25 4.37
N ASN A 43 -12.63 7.44 4.82
CA ASN A 43 -13.68 7.64 5.81
C ASN A 43 -13.36 7.05 7.20
N GLY A 44 -12.07 7.04 7.54
CA GLY A 44 -11.56 6.50 8.81
C GLY A 44 -11.11 5.04 8.72
N PRO A 45 -10.61 4.47 9.84
CA PRO A 45 -10.24 3.07 9.91
C PRO A 45 -11.49 2.15 9.82
N PRO A 46 -11.38 0.99 9.14
CA PRO A 46 -12.46 0.02 9.14
C PRO A 46 -12.71 -0.53 10.54
N LEU A 47 -13.94 -0.97 10.80
CA LEU A 47 -14.29 -1.67 12.03
C LEU A 47 -13.49 -2.99 12.15
N PRO A 48 -13.31 -3.53 13.37
CA PRO A 48 -12.66 -4.83 13.54
C PRO A 48 -13.34 -5.92 12.69
N GLY A 49 -12.57 -6.56 11.80
CA GLY A 49 -13.06 -7.59 10.89
C GLY A 49 -13.61 -7.07 9.56
N GLU A 50 -13.74 -5.76 9.37
CA GLU A 50 -14.09 -5.15 8.09
C GLU A 50 -12.85 -4.75 7.28
N GLN A 51 -13.05 -4.60 5.97
CA GLN A 51 -12.03 -4.10 5.06
C GLN A 51 -12.16 -2.58 4.89
N CYS A 52 -11.03 -1.91 4.65
CA CYS A 52 -11.06 -0.50 4.24
C CYS A 52 -12.00 -0.31 3.04
N ASN A 53 -12.67 0.85 2.94
CA ASN A 53 -13.54 1.19 1.81
C ASN A 53 -12.80 1.17 0.45
N LYS A 54 -11.48 1.32 0.47
CA LYS A 54 -10.60 1.18 -0.71
C LYS A 54 -10.20 -0.28 -1.00
N LYS A 55 -10.71 -1.24 -0.24
CA LYS A 55 -10.50 -2.69 -0.37
C LYS A 55 -9.04 -3.14 -0.23
N PHE A 56 -8.21 -2.39 0.50
CA PHE A 56 -6.89 -2.88 0.89
C PHE A 56 -7.03 -4.02 1.90
N SER A 57 -6.34 -5.13 1.66
CA SER A 57 -6.47 -6.39 2.39
C SER A 57 -5.81 -6.40 3.76
N ALA A 58 -4.71 -5.66 3.94
CA ALA A 58 -3.85 -5.80 5.10
C ALA A 58 -3.87 -4.55 6.02
N PRO A 59 -4.23 -4.71 7.31
CA PRO A 59 -3.99 -3.65 8.28
C PRO A 59 -2.48 -3.44 8.49
N LEU A 60 -2.09 -2.21 8.83
CA LEU A 60 -0.71 -1.89 9.19
C LEU A 60 -0.25 -2.78 10.35
N SER A 61 0.75 -3.63 10.09
CA SER A 61 1.43 -4.34 11.17
C SER A 61 2.29 -3.35 11.96
N ALA A 62 2.21 -3.42 13.29
CA ALA A 62 3.09 -2.66 14.17
C ALA A 62 4.55 -3.17 14.16
N TYR A 63 4.77 -4.37 13.61
CA TYR A 63 6.06 -5.05 13.59
C TYR A 63 6.42 -5.46 12.17
N THR A 64 7.65 -5.16 11.77
CA THR A 64 8.25 -5.74 10.57
C THR A 64 8.81 -7.11 10.94
N TYR A 65 8.25 -8.17 10.37
CA TYR A 65 8.80 -9.51 10.54
C TYR A 65 9.99 -9.67 9.59
N LEU A 66 11.18 -9.92 10.15
CA LEU A 66 12.34 -10.32 9.37
C LEU A 66 12.31 -11.84 9.23
N ASP A 67 12.22 -12.35 8.00
CA ASP A 67 12.40 -13.78 7.75
C ASP A 67 13.88 -14.14 7.96
N PRO A 68 14.22 -15.03 8.92
CA PRO A 68 15.60 -15.46 9.16
C PRO A 68 16.28 -16.07 7.93
N SER A 69 15.48 -16.55 6.97
CA SER A 69 15.92 -17.18 5.71
C SER A 69 16.30 -16.18 4.63
N SER A 70 16.06 -14.88 4.83
CA SER A 70 16.31 -13.81 3.86
C SER A 70 17.73 -13.20 3.97
N LEU A 71 18.65 -13.85 4.69
CA LEU A 71 20.06 -13.47 4.85
C LEU A 71 21.00 -14.39 4.07
#